data_AF-A0A7J8IX33-F1
#
_entry.id   AF-A0A7J8IX33-F1
#
_cell.length_a   1.000
_cell.length_b   1.000
_cell.length_c   1.000
_cell.angle_alpha   90.00
_cell.angle_beta   90.00
_cell.angle_gamma   90.00
#
_symmetry.space_group_name_H-M   'P 1'
#
loop_
_entity.id
_entity.type
_entity.pdbx_description
1 polymer ?
#
loop_
_entity_poly.entity_id
_entity_poly.type
_entity_poly.pdbx_seq_one_letter_code
_entity_poly.pdbx_strand_id
1 'polypeptide(L)'
;MLPFHHRDPGIVGLLTSDRLPPGRQIFYGMISDGMHTNPAALRIAHRAHPQGLVLVTDAIPALGLGNGRHTLGQQEVEVDGLTAYVAGTKTLSGSITPMDVCVRHFLQATAYL
;
A
#
# COMPACT_ATOMS: atom_id res chain seq x y z
N MET A 1 -8.46 5.55 -6.49
CA MET A 1 -7.95 6.91 -6.77
C MET A 1 -7.69 7.06 -8.27
N LEU A 2 -7.70 8.27 -8.81
CA LEU A 2 -7.28 8.49 -10.19
C LEU A 2 -5.79 8.15 -10.35
N PRO A 3 -5.37 7.51 -11.45
CA PRO A 3 -3.96 7.24 -11.71
C PRO A 3 -3.16 8.55 -11.85
N PHE A 4 -1.88 8.49 -11.53
CA PHE A 4 -0.96 9.57 -11.86
C PHE A 4 -0.87 9.75 -13.38
N HIS A 5 -1.00 10.99 -13.86
CA HIS A 5 -0.74 11.35 -15.25
C HIS A 5 0.14 12.62 -15.30
N HIS A 6 1.10 12.69 -16.21
CA HIS A 6 2.05 13.81 -16.26
C HIS A 6 1.41 15.19 -16.51
N ARG A 7 0.21 15.24 -17.13
CA ARG A 7 -0.58 16.49 -17.31
C ARG A 7 -1.63 16.73 -16.21
N ASP A 8 -1.91 15.73 -15.40
CA ASP A 8 -2.87 15.80 -14.30
C ASP A 8 -2.43 14.80 -13.21
N PRO A 9 -1.49 15.19 -12.35
CA PRO A 9 -0.82 14.25 -11.44
C PRO A 9 -1.72 13.81 -10.27
N GLY A 10 -2.91 14.41 -10.14
CA GLY A 10 -3.87 14.09 -9.09
C GLY A 10 -3.26 14.17 -7.69
N ILE A 11 -3.75 13.31 -6.78
CA ILE A 11 -3.30 13.27 -5.39
C ILE A 11 -1.84 12.82 -5.25
N VAL A 12 -1.33 12.01 -6.18
CA VAL A 12 0.08 11.55 -6.17
C VAL A 12 1.04 12.72 -6.37
N GLY A 13 0.64 13.75 -7.13
CA GLY A 13 1.44 14.96 -7.30
C GLY A 13 1.74 15.71 -6.01
N LEU A 14 0.99 15.47 -4.93
CA LEU A 14 1.24 16.09 -3.63
C LEU A 14 2.57 15.65 -3.01
N LEU A 15 3.11 14.49 -3.41
CA LEU A 15 4.39 13.98 -2.91
C LEU A 15 5.56 14.93 -3.24
N THR A 16 5.46 15.73 -4.29
CA THR A 16 6.51 16.68 -4.71
C THR A 16 6.01 18.12 -4.71
N SER A 17 4.95 18.42 -3.93
CA SER A 17 4.34 19.75 -3.93
C SER A 17 5.09 20.71 -3.00
N ASP A 18 5.64 21.78 -3.58
CA ASP A 18 6.24 22.89 -2.82
C ASP A 18 5.21 23.90 -2.30
N ARG A 19 3.92 23.64 -2.53
CA ARG A 19 2.81 24.56 -2.20
C ARG A 19 2.13 24.24 -0.86
N LEU A 20 2.88 23.66 0.08
CA LEU A 20 2.36 23.37 1.41
C LEU A 20 2.47 24.61 2.33
N PRO A 21 1.53 24.81 3.27
CA PRO A 21 1.68 25.85 4.28
C PRO A 21 2.99 25.68 5.08
N PRO A 22 3.62 26.78 5.52
CA PRO A 22 4.84 26.71 6.33
C PRO A 22 4.68 25.79 7.55
N GLY A 23 5.68 24.95 7.80
CA GLY A 23 5.68 23.99 8.92
C GLY A 23 4.75 22.78 8.73
N ARG A 24 4.18 22.58 7.53
CA ARG A 24 3.40 21.37 7.22
C ARG A 24 4.14 20.41 6.32
N GLN A 25 3.84 19.13 6.51
CA GLN A 25 4.35 18.02 5.74
C GLN A 25 3.21 17.06 5.40
N ILE A 26 3.29 16.40 4.25
CA ILE A 26 2.35 15.35 3.87
C ILE A 26 2.88 14.00 4.34
N PHE A 27 2.03 13.25 5.01
CA PHE A 27 2.26 11.83 5.30
C PHE A 27 1.40 10.98 4.38
N TYR A 28 1.91 9.83 3.95
CA TYR A 28 1.19 8.90 3.09
C TYR A 28 1.51 7.45 3.47
N GLY A 29 0.46 6.62 3.45
CA GLY A 29 0.55 5.20 3.72
C GLY A 29 0.98 4.41 2.48
N MET A 30 1.90 3.46 2.65
CA MET A 30 2.28 2.51 1.61
C MET A 30 2.14 1.08 2.12
N ILE A 31 1.32 0.27 1.43
CA ILE A 31 1.24 -1.18 1.65
C ILE A 31 2.37 -1.82 0.84
N SER A 32 3.34 -2.37 1.54
CA SER A 32 4.59 -2.89 0.96
C SER A 32 4.62 -4.42 0.96
N ASP A 33 3.54 -5.05 0.51
CA ASP A 33 3.40 -6.52 0.45
C ASP A 33 3.76 -7.14 -0.90
N GLY A 34 4.12 -6.32 -1.89
CA GLY A 34 4.42 -6.77 -3.25
C GLY A 34 3.19 -7.07 -4.12
N MET A 35 1.99 -7.01 -3.54
CA MET A 35 0.72 -7.26 -4.22
C MET A 35 -0.03 -5.95 -4.47
N HIS A 36 -0.16 -5.10 -3.44
CA HIS A 36 -0.78 -3.78 -3.55
C HIS A 36 0.12 -2.78 -4.27
N THR A 37 1.42 -2.87 -4.04
CA THR A 37 2.38 -1.92 -4.59
C THR A 37 3.53 -2.64 -5.26
N ASN A 38 3.73 -2.35 -6.56
CA ASN A 38 4.91 -2.81 -7.29
C ASN A 38 6.20 -2.22 -6.66
N PRO A 39 7.31 -2.98 -6.57
CA PRO A 39 8.58 -2.49 -6.03
C PRO A 39 9.10 -1.20 -6.68
N ALA A 40 8.86 -0.98 -7.98
CA ALA A 40 9.24 0.25 -8.66
C ALA A 40 8.44 1.45 -8.13
N ALA A 41 7.14 1.29 -7.89
CA ALA A 41 6.30 2.34 -7.32
C ALA A 41 6.69 2.66 -5.86
N LEU A 42 7.05 1.65 -5.06
CA LEU A 42 7.62 1.86 -3.71
C LEU A 42 8.87 2.74 -3.77
N ARG A 43 9.82 2.44 -4.67
CA ARG A 43 11.04 3.24 -4.85
C ARG A 43 10.76 4.65 -5.31
N ILE A 44 9.84 4.84 -6.26
CA ILE A 44 9.49 6.17 -6.77
C ILE A 44 8.92 7.02 -5.64
N ALA A 45 7.92 6.50 -4.92
CA ALA A 45 7.29 7.23 -3.81
C ALA A 45 8.30 7.56 -2.71
N HIS A 46 9.08 6.56 -2.27
CA HIS A 46 10.11 6.74 -1.25
C HIS A 46 11.14 7.80 -1.63
N ARG A 47 11.62 7.81 -2.89
CA ARG A 47 12.58 8.83 -3.35
C ARG A 47 11.96 10.21 -3.50
N ALA A 48 10.70 10.28 -3.91
CA ALA A 48 9.99 11.54 -4.07
C ALA A 48 9.77 12.24 -2.72
N HIS A 49 9.36 11.50 -1.69
CA HIS A 49 9.16 12.06 -0.35
C HIS A 49 9.43 11.05 0.78
N PRO A 50 10.70 10.83 1.16
CA PRO A 50 11.05 9.79 2.11
C PRO A 50 10.55 10.08 3.53
N GLN A 51 10.55 11.35 3.93
CA GLN A 51 10.16 11.77 5.28
C GLN A 51 8.66 11.65 5.56
N GLY A 52 7.82 11.64 4.51
CA GLY A 52 6.37 11.48 4.64
C GLY A 52 5.88 10.04 4.53
N LEU A 53 6.76 9.08 4.19
CA LEU A 53 6.38 7.70 3.96
C LEU A 53 6.08 6.99 5.28
N VAL A 54 4.89 6.41 5.39
CA VAL A 54 4.47 5.56 6.52
C VAL A 54 4.13 4.17 5.99
N LEU A 55 4.84 3.15 6.46
CA LEU A 55 4.45 1.77 6.15
C LEU A 55 3.19 1.41 6.91
N VAL A 56 2.23 0.85 6.18
CA VAL A 56 0.98 0.30 6.73
C VAL A 56 0.82 -1.12 6.24
N THR A 57 0.17 -1.96 7.04
CA THR A 57 -0.20 -3.30 6.59
C THR A 57 -1.49 -3.27 5.79
N ASP A 58 -2.45 -2.42 6.19
CA ASP A 58 -3.84 -2.53 5.79
C ASP A 58 -4.40 -3.95 6.04
N ALA A 59 -3.89 -4.61 7.09
CA ALA A 59 -4.24 -5.99 7.39
C ALA A 59 -5.68 -6.12 7.86
N ILE A 60 -6.36 -7.16 7.39
CA ILE A 60 -7.74 -7.48 7.77
C ILE A 60 -7.79 -8.59 8.84
N PRO A 61 -8.93 -8.80 9.52
CA PRO A 61 -9.06 -9.82 10.57
C PRO A 61 -8.69 -11.25 10.14
N ALA A 62 -8.71 -11.54 8.83
CA ALA A 62 -8.32 -12.83 8.27
C ALA A 62 -6.80 -13.09 8.31
N LEU A 63 -5.97 -12.10 8.66
CA LEU A 63 -4.52 -12.28 8.84
C LEU A 63 -4.25 -13.39 9.86
N GLY A 64 -3.56 -14.43 9.41
CA GLY A 64 -3.18 -15.58 10.25
C GLY A 64 -4.24 -16.70 10.34
N LEU A 65 -5.40 -16.55 9.68
CA LEU A 65 -6.47 -17.56 9.69
C LEU A 65 -6.39 -18.57 8.53
N GLY A 66 -5.50 -18.35 7.56
CA GLY A 66 -5.31 -19.22 6.40
C GLY A 66 -6.29 -18.95 5.25
N ASN A 67 -6.15 -19.75 4.19
CA ASN A 67 -6.95 -19.62 2.97
C ASN A 67 -8.43 -19.92 3.22
N GLY A 68 -9.31 -19.32 2.42
CA GLY A 68 -10.75 -19.55 2.44
C GLY A 68 -11.57 -18.28 2.55
N ARG A 69 -12.88 -18.46 2.83
CA ARG A 69 -13.82 -17.34 2.98
C ARG A 69 -13.80 -16.80 4.41
N HIS A 70 -13.70 -15.49 4.51
CA HIS A 70 -13.75 -14.73 5.76
C HIS A 70 -14.65 -13.50 5.58
N THR A 71 -14.81 -12.70 6.63
CA THR A 71 -15.58 -11.46 6.58
C THR A 71 -14.73 -10.24 6.96
N LEU A 72 -14.94 -9.15 6.24
CA LEU A 72 -14.48 -7.80 6.60
C LEU A 72 -15.72 -6.92 6.78
N GLY A 73 -16.20 -6.81 8.03
CA GLY A 73 -17.51 -6.22 8.30
C GLY A 73 -18.62 -7.04 7.62
N GLN A 74 -19.39 -6.42 6.73
CA GLN A 74 -20.48 -7.06 5.97
C GLN A 74 -20.02 -7.66 4.64
N GLN A 75 -18.75 -7.49 4.26
CA GLN A 75 -18.21 -7.97 2.99
C GLN A 75 -17.62 -9.38 3.17
N GLU A 76 -17.99 -10.31 2.29
CA GLU A 76 -17.28 -11.58 2.14
C GLU A 76 -15.97 -11.36 1.39
N VAL A 77 -14.88 -11.92 1.95
CA VAL A 77 -13.56 -11.88 1.35
C VAL A 77 -13.02 -13.29 1.19
N GLU A 78 -12.30 -13.53 0.10
CA GLU A 78 -11.63 -14.78 -0.19
C GLU A 78 -10.12 -14.59 -0.05
N VAL A 79 -9.52 -15.31 0.89
CA VAL A 79 -8.07 -15.35 1.09
C VAL A 79 -7.50 -16.50 0.26
N ASP A 80 -6.60 -16.16 -0.65
CA ASP A 80 -5.80 -17.09 -1.43
C ASP A 80 -4.33 -16.73 -1.31
N GLY A 81 -3.59 -17.54 -0.55
CA GLY A 81 -2.17 -17.34 -0.28
C GLY A 81 -1.93 -16.04 0.49
N LEU A 82 -1.28 -15.07 -0.16
CA LEU A 82 -0.90 -13.78 0.43
C LEU A 82 -1.88 -12.65 0.07
N THR A 83 -2.98 -12.96 -0.61
CA THR A 83 -3.95 -11.98 -1.09
C THR A 83 -5.34 -12.20 -0.52
N ALA A 84 -6.05 -11.10 -0.25
CA ALA A 84 -7.47 -11.09 0.06
C ALA A 84 -8.24 -10.36 -1.04
N TYR A 85 -9.26 -10.99 -1.59
CA TYR A 85 -10.13 -10.42 -2.61
C TYR A 85 -11.56 -10.28 -2.08
N VAL A 86 -12.33 -9.33 -2.61
CA VAL A 86 -13.80 -9.39 -2.49
C VAL A 86 -14.26 -10.68 -3.17
N ALA A 87 -15.01 -11.52 -2.45
CA ALA A 87 -15.37 -12.86 -2.90
C ALA A 87 -16.03 -12.83 -4.30
N GLY A 88 -15.56 -13.70 -5.20
CA GLY A 88 -16.03 -13.75 -6.59
C GLY A 88 -15.48 -12.67 -7.53
N THR A 89 -14.50 -11.88 -7.09
CA THR A 89 -13.87 -10.83 -7.92
C THR A 89 -12.33 -10.91 -7.87
N LYS A 90 -11.66 -9.98 -8.55
CA LYS A 90 -10.21 -9.75 -8.44
C LYS A 90 -9.87 -8.45 -7.71
N THR A 91 -10.85 -7.84 -7.05
CA THR A 91 -10.68 -6.59 -6.31
C THR A 91 -10.03 -6.91 -4.97
N LEU A 92 -8.84 -6.36 -4.71
CA LEU A 92 -8.17 -6.51 -3.42
C LEU A 92 -9.03 -5.91 -2.29
N SER A 93 -9.03 -6.56 -1.13
CA SER A 93 -9.79 -6.17 0.04
C SER A 93 -8.90 -6.19 1.29
N GLY A 94 -8.01 -5.20 1.39
CA GLY A 94 -6.96 -5.14 2.40
C GLY A 94 -5.88 -6.21 2.19
N SER A 95 -4.97 -6.34 3.16
CA SER A 95 -3.82 -7.25 3.08
C SER A 95 -3.91 -8.41 4.08
N ILE A 96 -3.18 -9.48 3.79
CA ILE A 96 -2.88 -10.62 4.68
C ILE A 96 -1.39 -10.60 5.06
N THR A 97 -0.75 -9.43 5.00
CA THR A 97 0.69 -9.27 5.26
C THR A 97 0.95 -8.62 6.61
N PRO A 98 1.73 -9.25 7.51
CA PRO A 98 2.11 -8.66 8.78
C PRO A 98 3.21 -7.58 8.62
N MET A 99 3.32 -6.69 9.61
CA MET A 99 4.18 -5.50 9.52
C MET A 99 5.67 -5.84 9.31
N ASP A 100 6.16 -6.92 9.92
CA ASP A 100 7.54 -7.36 9.76
C ASP A 100 7.87 -7.83 8.33
N VAL A 101 6.89 -8.38 7.60
CA VAL A 101 7.02 -8.72 6.19
C VAL A 101 7.01 -7.46 5.34
N CYS A 102 6.10 -6.50 5.62
CA CYS A 102 6.10 -5.20 4.97
C CYS A 102 7.46 -4.49 5.09
N VAL A 103 8.04 -4.44 6.30
CA VAL A 103 9.36 -3.83 6.53
C VAL A 103 10.46 -4.55 5.73
N ARG A 104 10.51 -5.88 5.76
CA ARG A 104 11.51 -6.68 5.03
C ARG A 104 11.39 -6.49 3.52
N HIS A 105 10.17 -6.52 2.98
CA HIS A 105 9.93 -6.33 1.56
C HIS A 105 10.20 -4.89 1.13
N PHE A 106 9.83 -3.88 1.94
CA PHE A 106 10.19 -2.49 1.69
C PHE A 106 11.71 -2.31 1.62
N LEU A 107 12.46 -2.86 2.59
CA LEU A 107 13.92 -2.84 2.56
C LEU A 107 14.46 -3.55 1.31
N GLN A 108 13.98 -4.74 0.96
CA GLN A 108 14.41 -5.43 -0.25
C GLN A 108 14.12 -4.63 -1.53
N ALA A 109 12.98 -3.92 -1.58
CA ALA A 109 12.58 -3.14 -2.73
C ALA A 109 13.33 -1.80 -2.87
N THR A 110 13.81 -1.22 -1.76
CA THR A 110 14.32 0.16 -1.69
C THR A 110 15.78 0.28 -1.25
N ALA A 111 16.30 -0.65 -0.47
CA ALA A 111 17.69 -0.67 -0.06
C ALA A 111 18.57 -1.11 -1.24
N TYR A 112 19.41 -0.19 -1.69
CA TYR A 112 20.47 -0.34 -2.69
C TYR A 112 20.02 -0.45 -4.16
N LEU A 113 20.06 0.71 -4.84
CA LEU A 113 21.12 0.93 -5.85
C LEU A 113 22.35 1.46 -5.12
#